data_AF-A0A535Y916-F1
#
_entry.id   AF-A0A535Y916-F1
#
_cell.length_a   1.000
_cell.length_b   1.000
_cell.length_c   1.000
_cell.angle_alpha   90.00
_cell.angle_beta   90.00
_cell.angle_gamma   90.00
#
_symmetry.space_group_name_H-M   'P 1'
#
loop_
_entity.id
_entity.type
_entity.pdbx_description
1 polymer ?
#
loop_
_entity_poly.entity_id
_entity_poly.type
_entity_poly.pdbx_seq_one_letter_code
_entity_poly.pdbx_strand_id
1 'polypeptide(L)'
;MSRRGFPRAHRRHVRGARVIDFLQLAVQGIALGGIYALIALGFVIVYKATQVINFAQGELVLLGAYLVYAFNQTALPFIASVALAAVVMAGIGWAIERTILRRMVGRPVFAVVMITIGLA
;
A
#
# COMPACT_ATOMS: atom_id res chain seq x y z
N MET A 1 0.15 -62.44 25.92
CA MET A 1 -0.88 -61.43 26.24
C MET A 1 -0.57 -60.11 25.54
N SER A 2 -1.50 -59.70 24.66
CA SER A 2 -1.81 -58.36 24.12
C SER A 2 -0.70 -57.43 23.62
N ARG A 3 -0.47 -57.43 22.30
CA ARG A 3 0.10 -56.30 21.55
C ARG A 3 -1.00 -55.24 21.34
N ARG A 4 -0.94 -54.11 22.04
CA ARG A 4 -1.85 -52.98 21.81
C ARG A 4 -1.36 -52.13 20.64
N GLY A 5 -2.20 -52.00 19.62
CA GLY A 5 -1.93 -51.29 18.37
C GLY A 5 -1.98 -49.76 18.53
N PHE A 6 -1.09 -49.09 17.81
CA PHE A 6 -1.04 -47.63 17.68
C PHE A 6 -2.05 -47.14 16.62
N PRO A 7 -2.83 -46.06 16.88
CA PRO A 7 -3.81 -45.53 15.91
C PRO A 7 -3.14 -44.68 14.80
N ARG A 8 -3.40 -45.03 13.53
CA ARG A 8 -2.84 -44.42 12.30
C ARG A 8 -3.67 -43.28 11.68
N ALA A 9 -4.52 -42.57 12.44
CA ALA A 9 -5.50 -41.63 11.86
C ALA A 9 -5.04 -40.17 11.66
N HIS A 10 -3.84 -39.78 12.08
CA HIS A 10 -3.46 -38.36 12.17
C HIS A 10 -2.95 -37.69 10.88
N ARG A 11 -2.77 -38.44 9.76
CA ARG A 11 -2.12 -37.91 8.55
C ARG A 11 -3.02 -37.14 7.57
N ARG A 12 -4.34 -37.38 7.55
CA ARG A 12 -5.23 -36.74 6.56
C ARG A 12 -5.55 -35.27 6.90
N HIS A 13 -5.69 -34.94 8.18
CA HIS A 13 -6.03 -33.59 8.61
C HIS A 13 -4.89 -32.58 8.37
N VAL A 14 -3.64 -33.05 8.51
CA VAL A 14 -2.43 -32.25 8.30
C VAL A 14 -2.25 -31.86 6.83
N ARG A 15 -2.69 -32.70 5.87
CA ARG A 15 -2.55 -32.38 4.44
C ARG A 15 -3.55 -31.32 3.99
N GLY A 16 -4.80 -31.38 4.47
CA GLY A 16 -5.81 -30.36 4.22
C GLY A 16 -5.41 -29.00 4.79
N ALA A 17 -4.91 -28.99 6.04
CA ALA A 17 -4.38 -27.79 6.68
C ALA A 17 -3.26 -27.13 5.86
N ARG A 18 -2.27 -27.90 5.40
CA ARG A 18 -1.17 -27.37 4.56
C ARG A 18 -1.63 -26.74 3.25
N VAL A 19 -2.67 -27.29 2.60
CA VAL A 19 -3.19 -26.74 1.35
C VAL A 19 -3.91 -25.41 1.62
N ILE A 20 -4.67 -25.33 2.71
CA ILE A 20 -5.33 -24.09 3.14
C ILE A 20 -4.29 -23.02 3.48
N ASP A 21 -3.25 -23.38 4.25
CA ASP A 21 -2.16 -22.47 4.60
C ASP A 21 -1.45 -21.93 3.34
N PHE A 22 -1.14 -22.82 2.38
CA PHE A 22 -0.51 -22.42 1.12
C PHE A 22 -1.39 -21.45 0.32
N LEU A 23 -2.69 -21.74 0.19
CA LEU A 23 -3.63 -20.86 -0.53
C LEU A 23 -3.77 -19.50 0.17
N GLN A 24 -3.82 -19.48 1.50
CA GLN A 24 -3.87 -18.25 2.27
C GLN A 24 -2.61 -17.39 2.06
N LEU A 25 -1.42 -18.00 2.13
CA LEU A 25 -0.16 -17.32 1.86
C LEU A 25 -0.09 -16.79 0.42
N ALA A 26 -0.54 -17.58 -0.55
CA ALA A 26 -0.58 -17.16 -1.95
C ALA A 26 -1.49 -15.95 -2.17
N VAL A 27 -2.71 -15.97 -1.61
CA VAL A 27 -3.65 -14.85 -1.69
C VAL A 27 -3.10 -13.61 -0.99
N GLN A 28 -2.51 -13.77 0.21
CA GLN A 28 -1.90 -12.67 0.94
C GLN A 28 -0.70 -12.07 0.19
N GLY A 29 0.11 -12.92 -0.43
CA GLY A 29 1.23 -12.49 -1.27
C GLY A 29 0.78 -11.71 -2.51
N ILE A 30 -0.28 -12.16 -3.18
CA ILE A 30 -0.87 -11.44 -4.32
C ILE A 30 -1.47 -10.10 -3.86
N ALA A 31 -2.18 -10.07 -2.73
CA ALA A 31 -2.76 -8.85 -2.19
C ALA A 31 -1.68 -7.81 -1.84
N LEU A 32 -0.64 -8.21 -1.10
CA LEU A 32 0.49 -7.34 -0.75
C LEU A 32 1.29 -6.91 -1.99
N GLY A 33 1.55 -7.85 -2.91
CA GLY A 33 2.21 -7.55 -4.17
C GLY A 33 1.42 -6.55 -5.01
N GLY A 34 0.10 -6.66 -5.03
CA GLY A 34 -0.80 -5.70 -5.68
C GLY A 34 -0.70 -4.30 -5.07
N ILE A 35 -0.67 -4.20 -3.74
CA ILE A 35 -0.47 -2.91 -3.05
C ILE A 35 0.88 -2.29 -3.45
N TYR A 36 1.97 -3.06 -3.41
CA TYR A 36 3.29 -2.56 -3.80
C TYR A 36 3.37 -2.20 -5.29
N ALA A 37 2.73 -2.98 -6.17
CA ALA A 37 2.65 -2.67 -7.58
C ALA A 37 1.89 -1.35 -7.84
N LEU A 38 0.79 -1.11 -7.13
CA LEU A 38 0.03 0.14 -7.23
C LEU A 38 0.83 1.35 -6.71
N ILE A 39 1.55 1.19 -5.58
CA ILE A 39 2.44 2.23 -5.05
C ILE A 39 3.54 2.57 -6.05
N ALA A 40 4.20 1.55 -6.60
CA ALA A 40 5.24 1.72 -7.61
C ALA A 40 4.69 2.39 -8.88
N LEU A 41 3.51 1.97 -9.35
CA LEU A 41 2.84 2.57 -10.50
C LEU A 41 2.54 4.06 -10.27
N GLY A 42 2.01 4.41 -9.09
CA GLY A 42 1.75 5.82 -8.73
C GLY A 42 3.03 6.67 -8.75
N PHE A 43 4.12 6.15 -8.16
CA PHE A 43 5.42 6.81 -8.20
C PHE A 43 5.94 7.00 -9.63
N VAL A 44 5.86 5.97 -10.48
CA VAL A 44 6.29 6.04 -11.88
C VAL A 44 5.46 7.05 -12.68
N ILE A 45 4.15 7.11 -12.48
CA ILE A 45 3.29 8.08 -13.18
C ILE A 45 3.70 9.53 -12.82
N VAL A 46 3.89 9.83 -11.54
CA VAL A 46 4.31 11.16 -11.08
C VAL A 46 5.70 11.51 -11.63
N TYR A 47 6.64 10.56 -11.57
CA TYR A 47 7.98 10.77 -12.10
C TYR A 47 7.96 11.00 -13.62
N LYS A 48 7.21 10.20 -14.39
CA LYS A 48 7.13 10.40 -15.84
C LYS A 48 6.48 11.73 -16.21
N ALA A 49 5.47 12.18 -15.46
CA ALA A 49 4.79 13.45 -15.71
C ALA A 49 5.65 14.67 -15.38
N THR A 50 6.47 14.61 -14.32
CA THR A 50 7.20 15.77 -13.79
C THR A 50 8.70 15.74 -14.09
N GLN A 51 9.27 14.57 -14.37
CA GLN A 51 10.72 14.28 -14.39
C GLN A 51 11.42 14.61 -13.06
N VAL A 52 10.66 14.61 -11.96
CA VAL A 52 11.10 14.98 -10.61
C VAL A 52 10.85 13.80 -9.68
N ILE A 53 11.87 13.39 -8.92
CA ILE A 53 11.73 12.35 -7.90
C ILE A 53 11.14 12.98 -6.64
N ASN A 54 9.96 12.52 -6.21
CA ASN A 54 9.33 12.95 -4.98
C ASN A 54 9.70 12.03 -3.82
N PHE A 55 10.49 12.52 -2.87
CA PHE A 55 10.89 11.75 -1.68
C PHE A 55 9.78 11.66 -0.61
N ALA A 56 8.81 12.59 -0.59
CA ALA A 56 7.65 12.55 0.29
C ALA A 56 6.59 11.50 -0.13
N GLN A 57 6.85 10.73 -1.20
CA GLN A 57 5.91 9.70 -1.66
C GLN A 57 5.59 8.68 -0.56
N GLY A 58 6.55 8.39 0.31
CA GLY A 58 6.38 7.50 1.45
C GLY A 58 5.32 8.00 2.44
N GLU A 59 5.44 9.24 2.93
CA GLU A 59 4.42 9.81 3.81
C GLU A 59 3.07 9.98 3.10
N LEU A 60 3.04 10.30 1.81
CA LEU A 60 1.76 10.44 1.08
C LEU A 60 0.98 9.13 1.05
N VAL A 61 1.66 7.99 0.86
CA VAL A 61 1.02 6.66 0.95
C VAL A 61 0.52 6.39 2.36
N LEU A 62 1.33 6.69 3.38
CA LEU A 62 0.95 6.53 4.79
C LEU A 62 -0.25 7.40 5.16
N LEU A 63 -0.26 8.66 4.73
CA LEU A 63 -1.34 9.61 4.95
C LEU A 63 -2.65 9.11 4.33
N GLY A 64 -2.60 8.58 3.10
CA GLY A 64 -3.77 7.96 2.47
C GLY A 64 -4.34 6.81 3.31
N ALA A 65 -3.48 5.91 3.79
CA ALA A 65 -3.90 4.82 4.67
C ALA A 65 -4.46 5.33 6.01
N TYR A 66 -3.85 6.35 6.60
CA TYR A 66 -4.31 6.95 7.84
C TYR A 66 -5.66 7.65 7.70
N LEU A 67 -5.91 8.32 6.56
CA LEU A 67 -7.20 8.91 6.26
C LEU A 67 -8.30 7.86 6.12
N VAL A 68 -8.03 6.74 5.43
CA VAL A 68 -8.97 5.61 5.37
C VAL A 68 -9.27 5.10 6.77
N TYR A 69 -8.24 4.90 7.59
CA TYR A 69 -8.40 4.48 8.99
C TYR A 69 -9.26 5.49 9.76
N ALA A 70 -8.94 6.78 9.73
CA ALA A 70 -9.65 7.83 10.45
C ALA A 70 -11.13 7.93 10.03
N PHE A 71 -11.42 7.86 8.74
CA PHE A 71 -12.80 7.87 8.25
C PHE A 71 -13.56 6.59 8.60
N ASN A 72 -12.88 5.44 8.63
CA ASN A 72 -13.47 4.17 9.05
C ASN A 72 -13.78 4.11 10.55
N GLN A 73 -13.21 4.99 11.38
CA GLN A 73 -13.61 5.14 12.79
C GLN A 73 -14.94 5.88 12.97
N THR A 74 -15.50 6.44 11.89
CA THR A 74 -16.84 7.04 11.89
C THR A 74 -17.90 5.98 11.55
N ALA A 75 -19.17 6.37 11.46
CA ALA A 75 -20.25 5.47 11.03
C ALA A 75 -20.23 5.15 9.51
N LEU A 76 -19.20 5.58 8.78
CA LEU A 76 -19.08 5.34 7.34
C LEU A 76 -18.71 3.88 7.04
N PRO A 77 -19.31 3.25 6.02
CA PRO A 77 -18.88 1.95 5.55
C PRO A 77 -17.47 2.04 4.94
N PHE A 78 -16.68 0.97 5.07
CA PHE A 78 -15.28 0.92 4.62
C PHE A 78 -15.07 1.46 3.19
N ILE A 79 -15.94 1.10 2.25
CA ILE A 79 -15.85 1.54 0.84
C ILE A 79 -16.02 3.06 0.73
N ALA A 80 -16.92 3.66 1.51
CA ALA A 80 -17.11 5.11 1.54
C ALA A 80 -15.89 5.82 2.15
N SER A 81 -15.29 5.24 3.19
CA SER A 81 -14.05 5.74 3.80
C SER A 81 -12.89 5.75 2.81
N VAL A 82 -12.75 4.69 2.00
CA VAL A 82 -11.76 4.61 0.90
C VAL A 82 -12.02 5.67 -0.17
N ALA A 83 -13.27 5.80 -0.62
CA ALA A 83 -13.63 6.79 -1.64
C ALA A 83 -13.37 8.23 -1.16
N LEU A 84 -13.74 8.54 0.08
CA LEU A 84 -13.50 9.86 0.68
C LEU A 84 -12.01 10.15 0.84
N ALA A 85 -11.22 9.19 1.33
CA ALA A 85 -9.77 9.32 1.41
C ALA A 85 -9.13 9.52 0.04
N ALA A 86 -9.60 8.82 -1.00
CA ALA A 86 -9.11 9.01 -2.36
C ALA A 86 -9.38 10.42 -2.89
N VAL A 87 -10.57 10.98 -2.64
CA VAL A 87 -10.91 12.37 -3.01
C VAL A 87 -10.03 13.38 -2.28
N VAL A 88 -9.85 13.21 -0.97
CA VAL A 88 -8.97 14.09 -0.17
C VAL A 88 -7.53 14.00 -0.66
N MET A 89 -6.99 12.80 -0.87
CA MET A 89 -5.64 12.60 -1.37
C MET A 89 -5.44 13.13 -2.79
N ALA A 90 -6.45 13.04 -3.66
CA ALA A 90 -6.41 13.67 -4.98
C ALA A 90 -6.28 15.20 -4.86
N GLY A 91 -7.01 15.81 -3.92
CA GLY A 91 -6.88 17.25 -3.61
C GLY A 91 -5.50 17.62 -3.10
N ILE A 92 -4.94 16.85 -2.16
CA ILE A 92 -3.59 17.06 -1.62
C ILE A 92 -2.54 16.91 -2.72
N GLY A 93 -2.61 15.84 -3.51
CA GLY A 93 -1.70 15.58 -4.63
C GLY A 93 -1.74 16.69 -5.66
N TRP A 94 -2.93 17.16 -6.03
CA TRP A 94 -3.10 18.29 -6.94
C TRP A 94 -2.48 19.58 -6.39
N ALA A 95 -2.69 19.87 -5.10
CA ALA A 95 -2.11 21.04 -4.45
C ALA A 95 -0.57 20.99 -4.45
N ILE A 96 0.02 19.84 -4.09
CA ILE A 96 1.47 19.62 -4.09
C ILE A 96 2.03 19.74 -5.52
N GLU A 97 1.38 19.10 -6.49
CA GLU A 97 1.80 19.15 -7.89
C GLU A 97 1.81 20.59 -8.40
N ARG A 98 0.73 21.33 -8.16
CA ARG A 98 0.56 22.69 -8.69
C ARG A 98 1.48 23.71 -8.03
N THR A 99 1.70 23.59 -6.72
CA THR A 99 2.44 24.59 -5.94
C THR A 99 3.94 24.30 -5.86
N ILE A 100 4.32 23.02 -5.79
CA ILE A 100 5.71 22.59 -5.57
C ILE A 100 6.25 21.91 -6.83
N LEU A 101 5.72 20.75 -7.22
CA LEU A 101 6.38 19.88 -8.22
C LEU A 101 6.50 20.55 -9.61
N ARG A 102 5.44 21.21 -10.09
CA ARG A 102 5.49 21.95 -11.37
C ARG A 102 6.54 23.04 -11.41
N ARG A 103 6.86 23.67 -10.27
CA ARG A 103 7.88 24.74 -10.19
C ARG A 103 9.31 24.18 -10.19
N MET A 104 9.46 22.89 -9.91
CA MET A 104 10.75 22.21 -9.80
C MET A 104 11.21 21.58 -11.11
N VAL A 105 10.36 21.53 -12.14
CA VAL A 105 10.75 21.05 -13.47
C VAL A 105 11.91 21.88 -14.02
N GLY A 106 13.01 21.23 -14.37
CA GLY A 106 14.22 21.88 -14.88
C GLY A 106 15.15 22.49 -13.81
N ARG A 107 14.84 22.32 -12.51
CA ARG A 107 15.74 22.71 -11.41
C ARG A 107 16.76 21.61 -11.13
N PRO A 108 17.94 21.95 -10.56
CA PRO A 108 18.94 20.95 -10.19
C PRO A 108 18.37 19.93 -9.19
N VAL A 109 18.79 18.67 -9.33
CA VAL A 109 18.30 17.54 -8.52
C VAL A 109 18.40 17.81 -7.02
N PHE A 110 19.46 18.49 -6.56
CA PHE A 110 19.63 18.83 -5.16
C PHE A 110 18.48 19.68 -4.59
N ALA A 111 17.97 20.65 -5.35
CA ALA A 111 16.86 21.49 -4.92
C ALA A 111 15.55 20.68 -4.79
N VAL A 112 15.33 19.74 -5.71
CA VAL A 112 14.20 18.80 -5.68
C VAL A 112 14.25 17.93 -4.43
N VAL A 113 15.42 17.37 -4.12
CA VAL A 113 15.61 16.51 -2.95
C VAL A 113 15.32 17.30 -1.67
N MET A 114 15.89 18.50 -1.53
CA MET A 114 15.72 19.31 -0.33
C MET A 114 14.25 19.68 -0.06
N ILE A 115 13.51 20.10 -1.09
CA ILE A 115 12.11 20.51 -0.91
C ILE A 115 11.17 19.34 -0.65
N THR A 116 11.44 18.17 -1.24
CA THR A 116 10.60 16.98 -1.05
C THR A 116 10.87 16.30 0.27
N ILE A 117 12.11 16.36 0.79
CA ILE A 117 12.39 15.99 2.19
C ILE A 117 11.78 17.00 3.16
N GLY A 118 11.73 18.29 2.82
CA GLY A 118 11.04 19.28 3.66
C GLY A 118 9.50 19.18 3.65
N LEU A 119 8.94 18.43 2.69
CA LEU A 119 7.51 18.15 2.58
C LEU A 119 7.09 16.89 3.36
N ALA A 120 8.05 16.01 3.61
CA ALA A 120 7.94 14.79 4.41
C ALA A 120 7.83 15.12 5.91
#